data_AF-A0AAU1N0C3-F1
#
_entry.id   AF-A0AAU1N0C3-F1
#
_cell.length_a   1.000
_cell.length_b   1.000
_cell.length_c   1.000
_cell.angle_alpha   90.00
_cell.angle_beta   90.00
_cell.angle_gamma   90.00
#
_symmetry.space_group_name_H-M   'P 1'
#
loop_
_entity.id
_entity.type
_entity.pdbx_description
1 polymer ?
#
loop_
_entity_poly.entity_id
_entity_poly.type
_entity_poly.pdbx_seq_one_letter_code
_entity_poly.pdbx_strand_id
1 'polypeptide(L)'
;MSESHVAIQLPEGSWWDWDVVEWNAGRLRLGAGHDISYAHHLELVFADPVLVRCPSSFQDPVFRGPTPDEMRLVADQVGEMPAVICAFEADAGGPDRAVCLIAAGQLDVVQGTVFRYGREPAVGERLAPWVQPPKD
;
A
#
# COMPACT_ATOMS: atom_id res chain seq x y z
N MET A 1 26.02 -10.11 -1.91
CA MET A 1 25.72 -9.54 -0.59
C MET A 1 24.21 -9.46 -0.54
N SER A 2 23.57 -10.35 0.22
CA SER A 2 22.12 -10.43 0.27
C SER A 2 21.61 -9.26 1.09
N GLU A 3 21.07 -8.24 0.44
CA GLU A 3 20.24 -7.27 1.15
C GLU A 3 19.01 -8.02 1.65
N SER A 4 18.95 -8.18 2.97
CA SER A 4 17.77 -8.68 3.65
C SER A 4 16.60 -7.76 3.31
N HIS A 5 15.59 -8.25 2.59
CA HIS A 5 14.30 -7.57 2.47
C HIS A 5 13.71 -7.43 3.89
N VAL A 6 13.84 -6.25 4.50
CA VAL A 6 13.36 -5.99 5.86
C VAL A 6 11.89 -5.58 5.82
N ALA A 7 11.16 -5.83 6.91
CA ALA A 7 9.81 -5.31 7.11
C ALA A 7 9.79 -3.78 6.90
N ILE A 8 8.78 -3.29 6.18
CA ILE A 8 8.54 -1.84 6.02
C ILE A 8 8.41 -1.20 7.41
N GLN A 9 9.09 -0.08 7.61
CA GLN A 9 8.91 0.76 8.77
C GLN A 9 7.94 1.88 8.43
N LEU A 10 6.81 1.91 9.13
CA LEU A 10 5.83 2.98 8.99
C LEU A 10 6.16 4.14 9.95
N PRO A 11 5.78 5.38 9.60
CA PRO A 11 5.82 6.48 10.55
C PRO A 11 4.85 6.23 11.71
N GLU A 12 5.07 6.93 12.84
CA GLU A 12 4.13 6.89 13.96
C GLU A 12 2.74 7.39 13.53
N GLY A 13 1.69 6.67 13.93
CA GLY A 13 0.31 7.04 13.67
C GLY A 13 -0.65 5.86 13.76
N SER A 14 -1.93 6.17 13.65
CA SER A 14 -3.01 5.18 13.68
C SER A 14 -3.33 4.74 12.24
N TRP A 15 -2.61 3.73 11.76
CA TRP A 15 -2.69 3.19 10.40
C TRP A 15 -3.35 1.81 10.43
N TRP A 16 -4.61 1.75 10.84
CA TRP A 16 -5.30 0.49 10.99
C TRP A 16 -6.25 0.19 9.83
N ASP A 17 -6.79 1.21 9.16
CA ASP A 17 -7.75 1.04 8.08
C ASP A 17 -7.12 1.38 6.73
N TRP A 18 -7.17 0.44 5.77
CA TRP A 18 -6.41 0.48 4.53
C TRP A 18 -7.25 0.09 3.31
N ASP A 19 -6.94 0.71 2.17
CA ASP A 19 -7.47 0.30 0.88
C ASP A 19 -6.57 0.65 -0.31
N VAL A 20 -6.91 0.08 -1.47
CA VAL A 20 -6.29 0.41 -2.75
C VAL A 20 -6.88 1.72 -3.27
N VAL A 21 -6.05 2.76 -3.31
CA VAL A 21 -6.39 4.09 -3.83
C VAL A 21 -6.16 4.18 -5.34
N GLU A 22 -5.14 3.50 -5.85
CA GLU A 22 -4.82 3.51 -7.27
C GLU A 22 -4.16 2.21 -7.65
N TRP A 23 -4.55 1.64 -8.79
CA TRP A 23 -3.86 0.49 -9.36
C TRP A 23 -3.87 0.55 -10.89
N ASN A 24 -2.68 0.63 -11.48
CA ASN A 24 -2.43 0.53 -12.91
C ASN A 24 -1.06 -0.14 -13.16
N ALA A 25 -0.66 -0.25 -14.43
CA ALA A 25 0.56 -0.94 -14.82
C ALA A 25 1.86 -0.33 -14.22
N GLY A 26 1.89 0.97 -13.93
CA GLY A 26 3.07 1.64 -13.39
C GLY A 26 2.99 1.93 -11.89
N ARG A 27 1.85 1.67 -11.25
CA ARG A 27 1.62 2.11 -9.87
C ARG A 27 0.58 1.28 -9.13
N LEU A 28 0.92 0.91 -7.90
CA LEU A 28 -0.03 0.55 -6.87
C LEU A 28 0.08 1.57 -5.73
N ARG A 29 -1.04 2.11 -5.27
CA ARG A 29 -1.10 3.00 -4.12
C ARG A 29 -2.08 2.45 -3.10
N LEU A 30 -1.57 2.21 -1.90
CA LEU A 30 -2.38 1.90 -0.72
C LEU A 30 -2.53 3.17 0.11
N GLY A 31 -3.74 3.47 0.57
CA GLY A 31 -4.02 4.58 1.48
C GLY A 31 -4.37 4.04 2.87
N ALA A 32 -3.91 4.73 3.92
CA ALA A 32 -4.17 4.34 5.31
C ALA A 32 -4.60 5.51 6.19
N GLY A 33 -5.47 5.20 7.16
CA GLY A 33 -5.91 6.14 8.17
C GLY A 33 -6.57 5.45 9.35
N HIS A 34 -7.14 6.28 10.23
CA HIS A 34 -7.97 5.81 11.34
C HIS A 34 -9.47 5.87 11.03
N ASP A 35 -9.84 6.55 9.96
CA ASP A 35 -11.18 6.62 9.37
C ASP A 35 -10.98 7.02 7.90
N ILE A 36 -10.83 6.04 7.02
CA ILE A 36 -10.59 6.32 5.62
C ILE A 36 -11.86 6.82 4.91
N SER A 37 -13.01 6.91 5.57
CA SER A 37 -14.25 7.35 4.93
C SER A 37 -14.16 8.76 4.36
N TYR A 38 -13.38 9.64 5.00
CA TYR A 38 -13.26 11.05 4.62
C TYR A 38 -11.89 11.42 4.08
N ALA A 39 -10.83 10.90 4.70
CA ALA A 39 -9.46 11.16 4.29
C ALA A 39 -8.53 10.07 4.79
N HIS A 40 -7.46 9.82 4.05
CA HIS A 40 -6.31 9.06 4.53
C HIS A 40 -5.10 9.98 4.69
N HIS A 41 -4.15 9.57 5.52
CA HIS A 41 -3.01 10.42 5.92
C HIS A 41 -1.64 9.77 5.69
N LEU A 42 -1.64 8.50 5.25
CA LEU A 42 -0.47 7.75 4.87
C LEU A 42 -0.74 7.05 3.54
N GLU A 43 0.24 7.03 2.64
CA GLU A 43 0.22 6.22 1.44
C GLU A 43 1.49 5.39 1.32
N LEU A 44 1.33 4.13 0.91
CA LEU A 44 2.41 3.31 0.37
C LEU A 44 2.28 3.31 -1.15
N VAL A 45 3.27 3.87 -1.84
CA VAL A 45 3.29 3.99 -3.30
C VAL A 45 4.34 3.06 -3.87
N PHE A 46 3.88 2.00 -4.52
CA PHE A 46 4.73 1.03 -5.20
C PHE A 46 4.83 1.41 -6.68
N ALA A 47 6.05 1.65 -7.17
CA ALA A 47 6.31 1.90 -8.58
C ALA A 47 6.62 0.59 -9.32
N ASP A 48 6.10 0.46 -10.54
CA ASP A 48 6.28 -0.72 -11.40
C ASP A 48 5.95 -2.05 -10.67
N PRO A 49 4.71 -2.21 -10.15
CA PRO A 49 4.32 -3.41 -9.44
C PRO A 49 4.32 -4.62 -10.38
N VAL A 50 5.06 -5.66 -10.03
CA VAL A 50 5.18 -6.91 -10.80
C VAL A 50 4.41 -8.08 -10.18
N LEU A 51 4.09 -7.97 -8.88
CA LEU A 51 3.20 -8.89 -8.17
C LEU A 51 2.35 -8.12 -7.17
N VAL A 52 1.04 -8.35 -7.18
CA VAL A 52 0.12 -7.84 -6.17
C VAL A 52 -0.79 -8.95 -5.69
N ARG A 53 -0.61 -9.38 -4.45
CA ARG A 53 -1.51 -10.28 -3.72
C ARG A 53 -1.95 -9.57 -2.45
N CYS A 54 -3.06 -8.85 -2.53
CA CYS A 54 -3.58 -8.03 -1.44
C CYS A 54 -5.09 -7.80 -1.68
N PRO A 55 -5.94 -7.82 -0.64
CA PRO A 55 -7.32 -7.37 -0.73
C PRO A 55 -7.43 -5.90 -1.17
N SER A 56 -8.55 -5.52 -1.79
CA SER A 56 -8.80 -4.11 -2.13
C SER A 56 -8.99 -3.21 -0.91
N SER A 57 -9.37 -3.78 0.23
CA SER A 57 -9.56 -3.13 1.53
C SER A 57 -9.23 -4.10 2.65
N PHE A 58 -8.54 -3.67 3.69
CA PHE A 58 -8.10 -4.51 4.80
C PHE A 58 -7.79 -3.68 6.05
N GLN A 59 -7.67 -4.36 7.19
CA GLN A 59 -7.48 -3.75 8.51
C GLN A 59 -6.30 -4.36 9.26
N ASP A 60 -5.73 -3.57 10.18
CA ASP A 60 -4.67 -3.93 11.12
C ASP A 60 -3.48 -4.68 10.48
N PRO A 61 -2.84 -4.18 9.40
CA PRO A 61 -1.75 -4.92 8.77
C PRO A 61 -0.55 -5.07 9.69
N VAL A 62 0.03 -6.27 9.71
CA VAL A 62 1.28 -6.58 10.40
C VAL A 62 2.35 -6.82 9.33
N PHE A 63 3.18 -5.80 9.08
CA PHE A 63 4.28 -5.88 8.14
C PHE A 63 5.43 -6.72 8.70
N ARG A 64 5.97 -7.58 7.85
CA ARG A 64 7.10 -8.47 8.19
C ARG A 64 8.06 -8.59 7.01
N GLY A 65 9.27 -9.09 7.27
CA GLY A 65 10.15 -9.51 6.19
C GLY A 65 9.50 -10.67 5.40
N PRO A 66 9.72 -10.75 4.07
CA PRO A 66 9.28 -11.90 3.30
C PRO A 66 10.05 -13.15 3.73
N THR A 67 9.35 -14.28 3.72
CA THR A 67 9.96 -15.60 3.94
C THR A 67 10.77 -16.03 2.71
N PRO A 68 11.70 -16.99 2.84
CA PRO A 68 12.42 -17.55 1.71
C PRO A 68 11.52 -18.12 0.61
N ASP A 69 10.39 -18.72 0.95
CA ASP A 69 9.43 -19.25 -0.02
C ASP A 69 8.68 -18.14 -0.77
N GLU A 70 8.31 -17.05 -0.09
CA GLU A 70 7.73 -15.88 -0.72
C GLU A 70 8.72 -15.20 -1.68
N MET A 71 9.99 -15.08 -1.28
CA MET A 71 11.05 -14.55 -2.16
C MET A 71 11.26 -15.43 -3.39
N ARG A 72 11.28 -16.76 -3.22
CA ARG A 72 11.41 -17.70 -4.33
C ARG A 72 10.21 -17.63 -5.28
N LEU A 73 9.00 -17.54 -4.73
CA LEU A 73 7.79 -17.37 -5.54
C LEU A 73 7.85 -16.10 -6.41
N VAL A 74 8.32 -14.99 -5.85
CA VAL A 74 8.48 -13.74 -6.61
C VAL A 74 9.52 -13.91 -7.71
N ALA A 75 10.70 -14.46 -7.40
CA ALA A 75 11.76 -14.68 -8.37
C ALA A 75 11.33 -15.60 -9.52
N ASP A 76 10.63 -16.70 -9.20
CA ASP A 76 10.12 -17.66 -10.18
C ASP A 76 9.08 -17.01 -11.13
N GLN A 77 8.28 -16.06 -10.63
CA GLN A 77 7.22 -15.41 -11.40
C GLN A 77 7.72 -14.24 -12.25
N VAL A 78 8.70 -13.48 -11.77
CA VAL A 78 9.19 -12.24 -12.41
C VAL A 78 10.45 -12.48 -13.24
N GLY A 79 11.19 -13.57 -12.98
CA GLY A 79 12.44 -13.90 -13.67
C GLY A 79 13.68 -13.19 -13.12
N GLU A 80 13.48 -12.12 -12.34
CA GLU A 80 14.51 -11.45 -11.56
C GLU A 80 13.95 -11.06 -10.19
N MET A 81 14.83 -10.77 -9.22
CA MET A 81 14.40 -10.36 -7.89
C MET A 81 14.09 -8.85 -7.87
N PRO A 82 12.85 -8.44 -7.57
CA PRO A 82 12.49 -7.03 -7.47
C PRO A 82 13.19 -6.36 -6.28
N ALA A 83 13.44 -5.06 -6.39
CA ALA A 83 14.09 -4.29 -5.33
C ALA A 83 13.23 -4.22 -4.06
N VAL A 84 11.90 -4.22 -4.21
CA VAL A 84 10.96 -4.22 -3.08
C VAL A 84 10.13 -5.48 -3.07
N ILE A 85 10.09 -6.15 -1.90
CA ILE A 85 9.13 -7.20 -1.56
C ILE A 85 8.53 -6.87 -0.21
N CYS A 86 7.24 -6.59 -0.20
CA CYS A 86 6.44 -6.25 0.95
C CYS A 86 5.54 -7.44 1.32
N ALA A 87 5.81 -8.05 2.47
CA ALA A 87 4.96 -9.10 3.04
C ALA A 87 4.24 -8.59 4.28
N PHE A 88 2.96 -8.91 4.40
CA PHE A 88 2.17 -8.56 5.57
C PHE A 88 0.97 -9.49 5.73
N GLU A 89 0.41 -9.51 6.92
CA GLU A 89 -0.87 -10.17 7.20
C GLU A 89 -1.87 -9.12 7.65
N ALA A 90 -3.10 -9.19 7.17
CA ALA A 90 -4.15 -8.21 7.52
C ALA A 90 -5.51 -8.89 7.74
N ASP A 91 -6.37 -8.25 8.51
CA ASP A 91 -7.78 -8.61 8.54
C ASP A 91 -8.43 -8.17 7.22
N ALA A 92 -9.15 -9.07 6.57
CA ALA A 92 -9.85 -8.82 5.30
C ALA A 92 -11.34 -9.22 5.37
N GLY A 93 -11.90 -9.32 6.58
CA GLY A 93 -13.29 -9.72 6.83
C GLY A 93 -13.55 -11.23 6.72
N GLY A 94 -12.49 -12.03 6.60
CA GLY A 94 -12.54 -13.50 6.61
C GLY A 94 -12.32 -14.09 8.01
N PRO A 95 -12.45 -15.43 8.16
CA PRO A 95 -12.18 -16.09 9.43
C PRO A 95 -10.69 -16.07 9.82
N ASP A 96 -9.81 -15.99 8.83
CA ASP A 96 -8.36 -15.93 8.99
C ASP A 96 -7.80 -14.64 8.40
N ARG A 97 -6.63 -14.21 8.90
CA ARG A 97 -5.90 -13.07 8.34
C ARG A 97 -5.41 -13.40 6.92
N ALA A 98 -5.55 -12.45 6.01
CA ALA A 98 -5.06 -12.57 4.64
C ALA A 98 -3.54 -12.42 4.60
N VAL A 99 -2.84 -13.42 4.07
CA VAL A 99 -1.41 -13.34 3.77
C VAL A 99 -1.22 -12.56 2.47
N CYS A 100 -0.56 -11.41 2.56
CA CYS A 100 -0.39 -10.47 1.47
C CYS A 100 1.08 -10.37 1.04
N LEU A 101 1.29 -10.20 -0.28
CA LEU A 101 2.61 -10.08 -0.88
C LEU A 101 2.57 -9.13 -2.06
N ILE A 102 3.37 -8.06 -2.01
CA ILE A 102 3.52 -7.07 -3.08
C ILE A 102 4.99 -7.02 -3.47
N ALA A 103 5.29 -7.09 -4.77
CA ALA A 103 6.64 -6.90 -5.28
C ALA A 103 6.67 -5.80 -6.35
N ALA A 104 7.68 -4.94 -6.28
CA ALA A 104 7.75 -3.69 -7.05
C ALA A 104 9.19 -3.22 -7.24
N GLY A 105 9.39 -2.29 -8.17
CA GLY A 105 10.69 -1.65 -8.41
C GLY A 105 11.09 -0.64 -7.33
N GLN A 106 10.11 0.04 -6.72
CA GLN A 106 10.34 1.01 -5.66
C GLN A 106 9.13 1.09 -4.71
N LEU A 107 9.38 1.53 -3.48
CA LEU A 107 8.36 1.91 -2.50
C LEU A 107 8.68 3.29 -1.94
N ASP A 108 7.69 4.18 -2.01
CA ASP A 108 7.67 5.45 -1.29
C ASP A 108 6.63 5.41 -0.17
N VAL A 109 7.01 5.87 1.02
CA VAL A 109 6.11 6.07 2.17
C VAL A 109 5.80 7.56 2.27
N VAL A 110 4.56 7.94 2.00
CA VAL A 110 4.16 9.35 1.88
C VAL A 110 3.16 9.70 2.97
N GLN A 111 3.50 10.65 3.84
CA GLN A 111 2.54 11.24 4.78
C GLN A 111 1.92 12.50 4.20
N GLY A 112 0.62 12.67 4.42
CA GLY A 112 -0.11 13.86 4.00
C GLY A 112 -1.61 13.58 3.83
N THR A 113 -2.42 14.63 3.94
CA THR A 113 -3.88 14.51 3.90
C THR A 113 -4.38 14.34 2.46
N VAL A 114 -5.16 13.29 2.23
CA VAL A 114 -5.82 13.03 0.95
C VAL A 114 -7.32 12.88 1.19
N PHE A 115 -8.10 13.85 0.71
CA PHE A 115 -9.56 13.84 0.87
C PHE A 115 -10.24 12.92 -0.14
N ARG A 116 -11.27 12.23 0.33
CA ARG A 116 -12.10 11.30 -0.45
C ARG A 116 -13.47 11.89 -0.81
N TYR A 117 -13.66 13.19 -0.56
CA TYR A 117 -14.83 13.97 -0.93
C TYR A 117 -14.44 15.29 -1.59
N GLY A 118 -15.37 15.87 -2.34
CA GLY A 118 -15.15 17.13 -3.07
C GLY A 118 -15.00 18.32 -2.12
N ARG A 119 -13.80 18.90 -2.08
CA ARG A 119 -13.48 20.18 -1.45
C ARG A 119 -12.28 20.81 -2.11
N GLU A 120 -11.99 22.07 -1.81
CA GLU A 120 -10.73 22.71 -2.18
C GLU A 120 -9.60 22.24 -1.24
N PRO A 121 -8.53 21.62 -1.76
CA PRO A 121 -7.36 21.25 -0.96
C PRO A 121 -6.47 22.47 -0.70
N ALA A 122 -5.96 22.60 0.52
CA ALA A 122 -4.90 23.55 0.84
C ALA A 122 -3.54 23.08 0.28
N VAL A 123 -2.52 23.94 0.37
CA VAL A 123 -1.15 23.59 -0.05
C VAL A 123 -0.67 22.34 0.70
N GLY A 124 -0.29 21.31 -0.05
CA GLY A 124 0.16 20.03 0.49
C GLY A 124 -0.94 19.00 0.73
N GLU A 125 -2.21 19.39 0.64
CA GLU A 125 -3.35 18.47 0.65
C GLU A 125 -3.66 17.99 -0.78
N ARG A 126 -4.25 16.81 -0.91
CA ARG A 126 -4.66 16.24 -2.20
C ARG A 126 -6.10 15.75 -2.17
N LEU A 127 -6.67 15.57 -3.35
CA LEU A 127 -7.89 14.81 -3.55
C LEU A 127 -7.53 13.40 -4.03
N ALA A 128 -8.30 12.40 -3.60
CA ALA A 128 -8.16 11.05 -4.09
C ALA A 128 -8.45 10.98 -5.61
N PRO A 129 -7.87 10.04 -6.38
CA PRO A 129 -7.91 10.06 -7.85
C PRO A 129 -9.32 10.03 -8.47
N TRP A 130 -10.32 9.48 -7.77
CA TRP A 130 -11.71 9.43 -8.25
C TRP A 130 -12.54 10.66 -7.84
N VAL A 131 -12.03 11.53 -6.96
CA VAL A 131 -12.75 12.71 -6.51
C VAL A 131 -12.59 13.82 -7.54
N GLN A 132 -13.72 14.24 -8.10
CA GLN A 132 -13.75 15.45 -8.93
C GLN A 132 -13.72 16.68 -8.00
N PRO A 133 -12.92 17.72 -8.32
CA PRO A 133 -13.01 18.97 -7.59
C PRO A 133 -14.43 19.57 -7.73
N PRO A 134 -14.90 20.36 -6.75
CA PRO A 134 -16.15 21.09 -6.86
C PRO A 134 -16.18 21.88 -8.17
N LYS A 135 -17.31 21.84 -8.88
CA LYS A 135 -17.55 22.72 -10.02
C LYS A 135 -18.05 24.05 -9.48
N ASP A 136 -17.44 25.14 -9.93
CA ASP A 136 -17.90 26.51 -9.65
C ASP A 136 -19.35 26.76 -10.13
#